data_AF-X2LC36-F1
#
_entry.id   AF-X2LC36-F1
#
_cell.length_a   1.000
_cell.length_b   1.000
_cell.length_c   1.000
_cell.angle_alpha   90.00
_cell.angle_beta   90.00
_cell.angle_gamma   90.00
#
_symmetry.space_group_name_H-M   'P 1'
#
loop_
_entity.id
_entity.type
_entity.pdbx_description
1 polymer ?
#
loop_
_entity_poly.entity_id
_entity_poly.type
_entity_poly.pdbx_seq_one_letter_code
_entity_poly.pdbx_strand_id
1 'polypeptide(L)'
;MRTFATHARLGALVIEGAGGVIMTLIWTASLALAGQPAVARVGPSAAMLAQAQDRCMTTFAVRLSRTTATDEAIFAKADAGCTSLKQQLGAAIAREYSADQAAALTATLDAQAKPNFLALVQRIRTDRRDRAGN
;
A
#
# COMPACT_ATOMS: atom_id res chain seq x y z
N MET A 1 -16.72 -49.91 10.38
CA MET A 1 -15.76 -50.85 11.01
C MET A 1 -14.37 -50.56 10.46
N ARG A 2 -13.35 -50.71 11.31
CA ARG A 2 -11.96 -50.22 11.19
C ARG A 2 -11.08 -51.04 10.24
N THR A 3 -10.08 -50.39 9.61
CA THR A 3 -8.68 -50.86 9.43
C THR A 3 -7.82 -49.71 8.86
N PHE A 4 -6.96 -49.03 9.63
CA PHE A 4 -5.51 -49.26 9.87
C PHE A 4 -4.69 -49.34 8.56
N ALA A 5 -3.92 -48.30 8.22
CA ALA A 5 -2.55 -47.98 8.64
C ALA A 5 -1.48 -48.60 7.72
N THR A 6 -0.46 -47.82 7.30
CA THR A 6 0.97 -48.21 7.27
C THR A 6 1.84 -46.98 6.95
N HIS A 7 2.85 -46.75 7.80
CA HIS A 7 3.94 -45.79 7.66
C HIS A 7 4.97 -46.21 6.60
N ALA A 8 5.64 -45.26 5.95
CA ALA A 8 7.06 -45.36 5.58
C ALA A 8 7.59 -43.95 5.25
N ARG A 9 8.20 -43.26 6.22
CA ARG A 9 9.65 -43.19 6.49
C ARG A 9 10.49 -42.57 5.37
N LEU A 10 11.05 -41.41 5.72
CA LEU A 10 12.44 -40.96 5.56
C LEU A 10 13.17 -41.31 4.25
N GLY A 11 13.55 -40.25 3.55
CA GLY A 11 14.62 -40.27 2.56
C GLY A 11 15.13 -38.86 2.31
N ALA A 12 15.68 -38.21 3.33
CA ALA A 12 16.58 -37.08 3.11
C ALA A 12 17.88 -37.66 2.53
N LEU A 13 18.10 -37.46 1.24
CA LEU A 13 19.42 -37.67 0.64
C LEU A 13 20.04 -36.30 0.39
N VAL A 14 20.94 -35.94 1.31
CA VAL A 14 21.93 -34.88 1.14
C VAL A 14 22.86 -35.29 0.00
N ILE A 15 23.08 -34.40 -0.97
CA ILE A 15 24.23 -34.50 -1.89
C ILE A 15 24.98 -33.16 -1.82
N GLU A 16 25.93 -33.10 -0.90
CA GLU A 16 27.13 -32.26 -1.04
C GLU A 16 28.01 -32.89 -2.13
N GLY A 17 28.45 -32.10 -3.11
CA GLY A 17 29.31 -32.60 -4.17
C GLY A 17 29.69 -31.51 -5.16
N ALA A 18 30.94 -31.06 -5.03
CA ALA A 18 31.58 -30.03 -5.82
C ALA A 18 31.67 -30.34 -7.33
N GLY A 19 31.60 -29.27 -8.12
CA GLY A 19 32.34 -29.17 -9.38
C GLY A 19 31.66 -29.69 -10.65
N GLY A 20 31.69 -28.85 -11.68
CA GLY A 20 31.82 -29.32 -13.06
C GLY A 20 30.52 -29.69 -13.77
N VAL A 21 30.00 -28.69 -14.50
CA VAL A 21 29.27 -28.80 -15.78
C VAL A 21 29.01 -30.24 -16.27
N ILE A 22 27.77 -30.70 -16.11
CA ILE A 22 27.21 -31.75 -16.96
C ILE A 22 25.92 -31.20 -17.56
N MET A 23 26.04 -30.83 -18.83
CA MET A 23 24.95 -30.52 -19.74
C MET A 23 24.18 -31.81 -20.01
N THR A 24 23.22 -32.14 -19.15
CA THR A 24 22.33 -33.28 -19.32
C THR A 24 20.99 -32.78 -19.86
N LEU A 25 20.76 -33.06 -21.14
CA LEU A 25 19.46 -32.97 -21.79
C LEU A 25 18.45 -33.84 -21.03
N ILE A 26 17.49 -33.22 -20.35
CA ILE A 26 16.28 -33.89 -19.88
C ILE A 26 15.14 -33.48 -20.81
N TRP A 27 14.90 -34.34 -21.80
CA TRP A 27 13.59 -34.47 -22.43
C TRP A 27 12.71 -35.29 -21.50
N THR A 28 11.76 -34.68 -20.80
CA THR A 28 10.56 -35.40 -20.35
C THR A 28 9.40 -34.46 -20.02
N ALA A 29 8.29 -34.76 -20.69
CA ALA A 29 6.91 -34.59 -20.27
C ALA A 29 6.39 -33.16 -20.04
N SER A 30 5.64 -32.70 -21.04
CA SER A 30 4.50 -31.82 -20.89
C SER A 30 3.51 -32.40 -19.85
N LEU A 31 3.77 -32.13 -18.58
CA LEU A 31 2.74 -32.16 -17.55
C LEU A 31 2.16 -30.76 -17.49
N ALA A 32 0.92 -30.66 -17.97
CA ALA A 32 0.06 -29.51 -17.86
C ALA A 32 0.23 -28.86 -16.47
N LEU A 33 0.76 -27.65 -16.47
CA LEU A 33 0.73 -26.74 -15.33
C LEU A 33 -0.70 -26.21 -15.17
N ALA A 34 -1.66 -27.11 -14.99
CA ALA A 34 -3.00 -26.80 -14.53
C ALA A 34 -2.89 -26.47 -13.04
N GLY A 35 -2.89 -25.18 -12.73
CA GLY A 35 -2.90 -24.69 -11.36
C GLY A 35 -1.62 -23.96 -10.97
N GLN A 36 -1.23 -22.93 -11.71
CA GLN A 36 -0.70 -21.77 -10.99
C GLN A 36 -1.82 -21.34 -10.03
N PRO A 37 -1.63 -21.38 -8.69
CA PRO A 37 -2.63 -20.81 -7.80
C PRO A 37 -2.81 -19.38 -8.28
N ALA A 38 -4.05 -19.01 -8.60
CA ALA A 38 -4.37 -17.63 -8.91
C ALA A 38 -3.78 -16.81 -7.77
N VAL A 39 -2.68 -16.09 -8.03
CA VAL A 39 -2.15 -15.11 -7.11
C VAL A 39 -3.28 -14.12 -7.02
N ALA A 40 -4.10 -14.24 -5.98
CA ALA A 40 -5.12 -13.28 -5.67
C ALA A 40 -4.39 -11.94 -5.72
N ARG A 41 -4.76 -11.07 -6.68
CA ARG A 41 -4.21 -9.72 -6.74
C ARG A 41 -4.68 -9.06 -5.46
N VAL A 42 -3.89 -9.20 -4.40
CA VAL A 42 -4.06 -8.45 -3.18
C VAL A 42 -3.83 -7.02 -3.62
N GLY A 43 -4.94 -6.27 -3.72
CA GLY A 43 -4.86 -4.86 -4.06
C GLY A 43 -3.97 -4.12 -3.04
N PRO A 44 -3.64 -2.86 -3.31
CA PRO A 44 -2.93 -2.01 -2.34
C PRO A 44 -3.58 -2.11 -0.96
N SER A 45 -2.76 -2.26 0.09
CA SER A 45 -3.27 -2.25 1.46
C SER A 45 -3.79 -0.85 1.84
N ALA A 46 -4.70 -0.78 2.81
CA ALA A 46 -5.19 0.49 3.33
C ALA A 46 -4.03 1.36 3.86
N ALA A 47 -3.05 0.76 4.52
CA ALA A 47 -1.86 1.48 5.00
C ALA A 47 -1.04 2.10 3.86
N MET A 48 -0.83 1.36 2.76
CA MET A 48 -0.09 1.88 1.60
C MET A 48 -0.86 3.02 0.91
N LEU A 49 -2.18 2.90 0.80
CA LEU A 49 -3.04 3.92 0.21
C LEU A 49 -3.16 5.17 1.09
N ALA A 50 -3.15 5.03 2.42
CA ALA A 50 -3.12 6.15 3.34
C ALA A 50 -1.83 6.96 3.19
N GLN A 51 -0.69 6.28 3.12
CA GLN A 51 0.60 6.94 2.84
C GLN A 51 0.61 7.64 1.48
N ALA A 52 0.02 7.02 0.45
CA ALA A 52 -0.09 7.63 -0.87
C ALA A 52 -0.98 8.89 -0.87
N GLN A 53 -2.11 8.85 -0.15
CA GLN A 53 -2.99 10.00 0.03
C GLN A 53 -2.26 11.14 0.76
N ASP A 54 -1.56 10.85 1.86
CA ASP A 54 -0.80 11.86 2.61
C ASP A 54 0.28 12.52 1.75
N ARG A 55 0.99 11.74 0.93
CA ARG A 55 1.98 12.25 -0.01
C ARG A 55 1.36 13.12 -1.10
N CYS A 56 0.19 12.75 -1.61
CA CYS A 56 -0.57 13.54 -2.57
C CYS A 56 -0.94 14.90 -1.96
N MET A 57 -1.57 14.90 -0.79
CA MET A 57 -1.97 16.11 -0.08
C MET A 57 -0.76 17.00 0.22
N THR A 58 0.31 16.43 0.78
CA THR A 58 1.55 17.16 1.09
C THR A 58 2.15 17.83 -0.15
N THR A 59 2.10 17.18 -1.31
CA THR A 59 2.60 17.74 -2.57
C THR A 59 1.81 18.98 -2.97
N PHE A 60 0.48 18.95 -2.87
CA PHE A 60 -0.35 20.14 -3.10
C PHE A 60 -0.05 21.25 -2.09
N ALA A 61 0.07 20.91 -0.79
CA ALA A 61 0.43 21.89 0.25
C ALA A 61 1.77 22.58 -0.05
N VAL A 62 2.81 21.83 -0.37
CA VAL A 62 4.15 22.38 -0.67
C VAL A 62 4.16 23.22 -1.94
N ARG A 63 3.46 22.77 -3.00
CA ARG A 63 3.41 23.48 -4.28
C ARG A 63 2.61 24.77 -4.19
N LEU A 64 1.40 24.70 -3.63
CA LEU A 64 0.46 25.81 -3.65
C LEU A 64 0.69 26.80 -2.50
N SER A 65 1.39 26.43 -1.42
CA SER A 65 1.80 27.36 -0.35
C SER A 65 2.67 28.52 -0.84
N ARG A 66 3.31 28.39 -2.02
CA ARG A 66 4.08 29.45 -2.69
C ARG A 66 3.20 30.52 -3.35
N THR A 67 1.91 30.25 -3.50
CA THR A 67 0.95 31.14 -4.15
C THR A 67 0.20 31.98 -3.13
N THR A 68 -0.51 33.00 -3.62
CA THR A 68 -1.40 33.86 -2.83
C THR A 68 -2.77 33.22 -2.53
N ALA A 69 -3.00 31.97 -2.92
CA ALA A 69 -4.24 31.25 -2.61
C ALA A 69 -4.44 31.12 -1.09
N THR A 70 -5.67 31.20 -0.60
CA THR A 70 -5.96 30.95 0.83
C THR A 70 -5.73 29.47 1.18
N ASP A 71 -5.50 29.15 2.46
CA ASP A 71 -5.23 27.78 2.89
C ASP A 71 -6.42 26.85 2.57
N GLU A 72 -7.63 27.38 2.66
CA GLU A 72 -8.88 26.69 2.31
C GLU A 72 -8.95 26.40 0.81
N ALA A 73 -8.55 27.34 -0.04
CA ALA A 73 -8.51 27.15 -1.48
C ALA A 73 -7.44 26.11 -1.89
N ILE A 74 -6.33 26.07 -1.16
CA ILE A 74 -5.28 25.05 -1.33
C ILE A 74 -5.83 23.68 -0.91
N PHE A 75 -6.53 23.58 0.22
CA PHE A 75 -7.17 22.35 0.67
C PHE A 75 -8.19 21.84 -0.35
N ALA A 76 -9.11 22.70 -0.83
CA ALA A 76 -10.11 22.31 -1.82
C ALA A 76 -9.48 21.76 -3.10
N LYS A 77 -8.39 22.37 -3.58
CA LYS A 77 -7.63 21.85 -4.72
C LYS A 77 -6.95 20.51 -4.43
N ALA A 78 -6.38 20.35 -3.23
CA ALA A 78 -5.73 19.12 -2.82
C ALA A 78 -6.73 17.97 -2.69
N ASP A 79 -7.88 18.20 -2.03
CA ASP A 79 -8.94 17.21 -1.84
C ASP A 79 -9.52 16.75 -3.18
N ALA A 80 -9.81 17.70 -4.08
CA ALA A 80 -10.23 17.38 -5.44
C ALA A 80 -9.16 16.60 -6.23
N GLY A 81 -7.88 17.02 -6.13
CA GLY A 81 -6.77 16.37 -6.82
C GLY A 81 -6.44 14.97 -6.31
N CYS A 82 -6.70 14.69 -5.03
CA CYS A 82 -6.39 13.41 -4.38
C CYS A 82 -7.63 12.50 -4.21
N THR A 83 -8.80 12.88 -4.75
CA THR A 83 -10.07 12.16 -4.57
C THR A 83 -10.00 10.69 -4.99
N SER A 84 -9.34 10.36 -6.11
CA SER A 84 -9.22 8.97 -6.56
C SER A 84 -8.45 8.09 -5.57
N LEU A 85 -7.38 8.62 -4.96
CA LEU A 85 -6.64 7.91 -3.91
C LEU A 85 -7.47 7.73 -2.64
N LYS A 86 -8.24 8.76 -2.27
CA LYS A 86 -9.17 8.71 -1.13
C LYS A 86 -10.25 7.63 -1.33
N GLN A 87 -10.80 7.51 -2.54
CA GLN A 87 -11.78 6.47 -2.87
C GLN A 87 -11.16 5.06 -2.81
N GLN A 88 -9.95 4.88 -3.35
CA GLN A 88 -9.22 3.62 -3.26
C GLN A 88 -8.92 3.25 -1.81
N LEU A 89 -8.53 4.23 -0.99
CA LEU A 89 -8.31 4.03 0.45
C LEU A 89 -9.60 3.58 1.14
N GLY A 90 -10.72 4.26 0.92
CA GLY A 90 -12.01 3.87 1.50
C GLY A 90 -12.40 2.43 1.11
N ALA A 91 -12.19 2.05 -0.15
CA ALA A 91 -12.44 0.68 -0.61
C ALA A 91 -11.49 -0.35 0.02
N ALA A 92 -10.22 -0.01 0.23
CA ALA A 92 -9.26 -0.88 0.92
C ALA A 92 -9.60 -1.04 2.41
N ILE A 93 -9.99 0.05 3.08
CA ILE A 93 -10.45 0.04 4.48
C ILE A 93 -11.69 -0.87 4.61
N ALA A 94 -12.68 -0.72 3.73
CA ALA A 94 -13.88 -1.55 3.76
C ALA A 94 -13.60 -3.05 3.53
N ARG A 95 -12.50 -3.38 2.85
CA ARG A 95 -12.05 -4.76 2.61
C ARG A 95 -11.25 -5.34 3.78
N GLU A 96 -10.48 -4.51 4.48
CA GLU A 96 -9.49 -4.95 5.48
C GLU A 96 -10.02 -4.92 6.91
N TYR A 97 -11.07 -4.13 7.19
CA TYR A 97 -11.62 -3.92 8.52
C TYR A 97 -13.09 -4.35 8.58
N SER A 98 -13.62 -4.62 9.78
CA SER A 98 -15.07 -4.82 9.96
C SER A 98 -15.84 -3.55 9.62
N ALA A 99 -17.13 -3.66 9.29
CA ALA A 99 -17.95 -2.50 8.91
C ALA A 99 -17.90 -1.36 9.94
N ASP A 100 -18.00 -1.68 11.23
CA ASP A 100 -17.95 -0.69 12.32
C ASP A 100 -16.56 -0.03 12.42
N GLN A 101 -15.49 -0.82 12.29
CA GLN A 101 -14.11 -0.31 12.32
C GLN A 101 -13.81 0.56 11.09
N ALA A 102 -14.26 0.12 9.91
CA ALA A 102 -14.10 0.85 8.66
C ALA A 102 -14.83 2.20 8.71
N ALA A 103 -16.05 2.24 9.24
CA ALA A 103 -16.82 3.47 9.42
C ALA A 103 -16.14 4.42 10.40
N ALA A 104 -15.73 3.93 11.58
CA ALA A 104 -15.04 4.73 12.58
C ALA A 104 -13.69 5.28 12.08
N LEU A 105 -12.92 4.45 11.37
CA LEU A 105 -11.62 4.84 10.81
C LEU A 105 -11.80 5.90 9.72
N THR A 106 -12.73 5.69 8.79
CA THR A 106 -13.02 6.64 7.71
C THR A 106 -13.48 7.99 8.27
N ALA A 107 -14.39 7.97 9.25
CA ALA A 107 -14.87 9.19 9.92
C ALA A 107 -13.73 9.95 10.61
N THR A 108 -12.81 9.24 11.26
CA THR A 108 -11.63 9.85 11.90
C THR A 108 -10.70 10.48 10.86
N LEU A 109 -10.41 9.76 9.77
CA LEU A 109 -9.56 10.28 8.69
C LEU A 109 -10.18 11.54 8.06
N ASP A 110 -11.47 11.53 7.79
CA ASP A 110 -12.17 12.69 7.21
C ASP A 110 -12.23 13.89 8.15
N ALA A 111 -12.51 13.66 9.44
CA ALA A 111 -12.54 14.73 10.44
C ALA A 111 -11.17 15.40 10.63
N GLN A 112 -10.09 14.63 10.53
CA GLN A 112 -8.72 15.11 10.74
C GLN A 112 -8.06 15.64 9.46
N ALA A 113 -8.54 15.28 8.27
CA ALA A 113 -7.92 15.63 7.00
C ALA A 113 -7.74 17.16 6.83
N LYS A 114 -8.80 17.93 7.02
CA LYS A 114 -8.77 19.39 6.87
C LYS A 114 -7.89 20.08 7.93
N PRO A 115 -8.11 19.91 9.25
CA PRO A 115 -7.30 20.62 10.25
C PRO A 115 -5.81 20.29 10.14
N ASN A 116 -5.44 19.03 9.90
CA ASN A 116 -4.04 18.63 9.72
C ASN A 116 -3.41 19.28 8.48
N PHE A 117 -4.16 19.33 7.38
CA PHE A 117 -3.70 19.96 6.16
C PHE A 117 -3.47 21.47 6.31
N LEU A 118 -4.40 22.18 6.94
CA LEU A 118 -4.27 23.63 7.15
C LEU A 118 -3.07 23.94 8.05
N ALA A 119 -2.89 23.18 9.13
CA ALA A 119 -1.72 23.32 10.00
C ALA A 119 -0.40 23.07 9.23
N LEU A 120 -0.37 22.09 8.34
CA LEU A 120 0.78 21.83 7.46
C LEU A 120 1.08 23.01 6.53
N VAL A 121 0.06 23.58 5.88
CA VAL A 121 0.25 24.73 4.96
C VAL A 121 0.79 25.95 5.73
N GLN A 122 0.24 26.23 6.90
CA GLN A 122 0.69 27.34 7.75
C GLN A 122 2.15 27.17 8.17
N ARG A 123 2.53 25.97 8.62
CA ARG A 123 3.92 25.67 8.95
C ARG A 123 4.85 25.87 7.76
N ILE A 124 4.50 25.36 6.58
CA ILE A 124 5.32 25.54 5.37
C ILE A 124 5.51 27.02 5.04
N ARG A 125 4.47 27.85 5.20
CA ARG A 125 4.57 29.29 4.93
C ARG A 125 5.45 30.01 5.95
N THR A 126 5.32 29.68 7.22
CA THR A 126 6.20 30.22 8.28
C THR A 126 7.65 29.84 8.00
N ASP A 127 7.95 28.55 7.78
CA ASP A 127 9.30 28.08 7.46
C ASP A 127 9.92 28.79 6.25
N ARG A 128 9.11 29.16 5.24
CA ARG A 128 9.56 29.89 4.06
C ARG A 128 9.87 31.36 4.35
N ARG A 129 9.03 32.03 5.17
CA ARG A 129 9.26 33.42 5.58
C ARG A 129 10.54 33.52 6.42
N ASP A 130 10.73 32.60 7.35
CA ASP A 130 11.91 32.57 8.23
C ASP A 130 13.20 32.39 7.41
N ARG A 131 13.17 31.55 6.37
CA ARG A 131 14.31 31.38 5.45
C ARG A 131 14.54 32.53 4.49
N ALA A 132 13.55 33.38 4.25
CA ALA A 132 13.68 34.55 3.37
C ALA A 132 14.15 35.80 4.13
N GLY A 133 14.01 35.81 5.46
CA GLY A 133 14.49 36.89 6.33
C GLY A 133 15.89 36.69 6.91
N ASN A 134 16.48 35.50 6.69
CA ASN A 134 17.89 35.18 6.96
C ASN A 134 18.71 35.29 5.67
#